data_AF-A0A847RW11-F1
#
_entry.id   AF-A0A847RW11-F1
#
_cell.length_a   1.000
_cell.length_b   1.000
_cell.length_c   1.000
_cell.angle_alpha   90.00
_cell.angle_beta   90.00
_cell.angle_gamma   90.00
#
_symmetry.space_group_name_H-M   'P 1'
#
loop_
_entity.id
_entity.type
_entity.pdbx_description
1 polymer ?
#
loop_
_entity_poly.entity_id
_entity_poly.type
_entity_poly.pdbx_seq_one_letter_code
_entity_poly.pdbx_strand_id
1 'polypeptide(L)'
;MKFEKVHNKGQARLFKSRYLEMLTKTHPVVIFGMYLPVIGYMLYYSHANVGYSLLRILLTYFGAMFYWTLFEYVAHRFIFHWVSDQPSVRRVVYTLHGNHHEYPRDRQRLFMPPVPSVIISSVLFCIFYLLMKNNAFVFFPGFVSGYLLYGSMHYAIHAWAPPFKWLKPLWRNHHLHHYKNDDLGFGVSSTLWDRVFRTMFTLCLMLSLSAAGYAHQQAEGEYRLVKRDKSISLYERWITAGNEESVREIKAVFTVRSDVPAVARLLTDQQQGVVWNARAKSYQVLPVDDGRWITYLKYNIPWPFGDQDCCLLFRLNMRNEHSGEISFESTQNNRFPVSGDVTRITGTRGKWLMEELGNNHMQITYTITTNRSARIPRWVSDPIVRNNMFETMSTFRSILEKR
;
A
#
# COMPACT_ATOMS: atom_id res chain seq x y z
N MET A 1 7.77 -1.89 2.61
CA MET A 1 7.85 -3.13 3.44
C MET A 1 6.69 -3.07 4.41
N LYS A 2 5.78 -4.05 4.44
CA LYS A 2 4.69 -4.02 5.43
C LYS A 2 5.11 -4.78 6.68
N PHE A 3 5.08 -4.11 7.82
CA PHE A 3 5.35 -4.72 9.13
C PHE A 3 4.03 -5.23 9.69
N GLU A 4 4.00 -6.47 10.16
CA GLU A 4 2.82 -7.05 10.83
C GLU A 4 2.51 -6.33 12.15
N LYS A 5 3.52 -5.68 12.76
CA LYS A 5 3.40 -4.97 14.03
C LYS A 5 4.32 -3.76 14.09
N VAL A 6 3.78 -2.65 14.58
CA VAL A 6 4.54 -1.43 14.90
C VAL A 6 4.99 -1.47 16.37
N HIS A 7 6.27 -1.27 16.62
CA HIS A 7 6.89 -1.32 17.95
C HIS A 7 7.04 0.09 18.55
N ASN A 8 6.21 0.39 19.55
CA ASN A 8 6.23 1.69 20.25
C ASN A 8 7.34 1.82 21.31
N LYS A 9 8.16 0.78 21.50
CA LYS A 9 9.30 0.71 22.43
C LYS A 9 10.44 -0.05 21.76
N GLY A 10 11.68 0.27 22.13
CA GLY A 10 12.88 -0.38 21.60
C GLY A 10 13.46 0.34 20.38
N GLN A 11 14.45 -0.30 19.75
CA GLN A 11 15.19 0.20 18.60
C GLN A 11 15.59 -0.98 17.72
N ALA A 12 15.58 -0.80 16.40
CA ALA A 12 16.17 -1.79 15.48
C ALA A 12 17.70 -1.88 15.69
N ARG A 13 18.29 -3.05 15.40
CA ARG A 13 19.75 -3.18 15.24
C ARG A 13 20.09 -3.32 13.76
N LEU A 14 20.71 -2.30 13.19
CA LEU A 14 20.94 -2.22 11.74
C LEU A 14 22.25 -2.91 11.33
N PHE A 15 23.28 -2.82 12.18
CA PHE A 15 24.60 -3.39 11.94
C PHE A 15 25.08 -4.24 13.13
N LYS A 16 25.85 -5.29 12.81
CA LYS A 16 26.54 -6.10 13.83
C LYS A 16 27.63 -5.27 14.52
N SER A 17 28.37 -4.47 13.73
CA SER A 17 29.44 -3.59 14.22
C SER A 17 28.88 -2.46 15.08
N ARG A 18 29.48 -2.28 16.27
CA ARG A 18 29.13 -1.20 17.21
C ARG A 18 29.37 0.19 16.61
N TYR A 19 30.45 0.35 15.84
CA TYR A 19 30.81 1.63 15.23
C TYR A 19 29.83 2.00 14.11
N LEU A 20 29.51 1.06 13.21
CA LEU A 20 28.53 1.30 12.16
C LEU A 20 27.14 1.56 12.75
N GLU A 21 26.76 0.87 13.82
CA GLU A 21 25.50 1.10 14.50
C GLU A 21 25.42 2.50 15.12
N MET A 22 26.50 3.00 15.71
CA MET A 22 26.57 4.36 16.24
C MET A 22 26.37 5.41 15.15
N LEU A 23 26.91 5.18 13.94
CA LEU A 23 26.72 6.06 12.78
C LEU A 23 25.28 6.08 12.24
N THR A 24 24.41 5.19 12.71
CA THR A 24 22.98 5.22 12.35
C THR A 24 22.15 6.14 13.24
N LYS A 25 22.76 6.69 14.31
CA LYS A 25 22.07 7.47 15.34
C LYS A 25 22.46 8.94 15.23
N THR A 26 21.49 9.81 15.47
CA THR A 26 21.64 11.23 15.19
C THR A 26 20.88 12.07 16.20
N HIS A 27 21.53 13.15 16.64
CA HIS A 27 20.87 14.21 17.38
C HIS A 27 20.63 15.41 16.45
N PRO A 28 19.44 16.05 16.45
CA PRO A 28 19.13 17.17 15.55
C PRO A 28 20.19 18.28 15.56
N VAL A 29 20.73 18.62 16.74
CA VAL A 29 21.78 19.66 16.90
C VAL A 29 23.00 19.42 16.01
N VAL A 30 23.41 18.16 15.82
CA VAL A 30 24.57 17.83 14.96
C VAL A 30 24.27 18.18 13.51
N ILE A 31 23.06 17.88 13.03
CA ILE A 31 22.64 18.16 11.65
C ILE A 31 22.52 19.67 11.42
N PHE A 32 21.94 20.41 12.37
CA PHE A 32 21.86 21.88 12.28
C PHE A 32 23.25 22.53 12.31
N GLY A 33 24.11 22.12 13.25
CA GLY A 33 25.47 22.64 13.36
C GLY A 33 26.32 22.41 12.11
N MET A 34 26.05 21.31 11.38
CA MET A 34 26.72 21.00 10.11
C MET A 34 26.21 21.87 8.95
N TYR A 35 24.89 22.03 8.81
CA TYR A 35 24.31 22.67 7.63
C TYR A 35 24.17 24.19 7.73
N LEU A 36 23.94 24.77 8.92
CA LEU A 36 23.75 26.22 9.06
C LEU A 36 24.97 27.04 8.60
N PRO A 37 26.22 26.68 8.94
CA PRO A 37 27.40 27.40 8.42
C PRO A 37 27.52 27.33 6.90
N VAL A 38 27.23 26.16 6.32
CA VAL A 38 27.27 25.94 4.86
C VAL A 38 26.21 26.80 4.16
N ILE A 39 24.97 26.82 4.68
CA ILE A 39 23.89 27.68 4.19
C ILE A 39 24.31 29.15 4.23
N GLY A 40 24.83 29.61 5.36
CA GLY A 40 25.26 31.00 5.53
C GLY A 40 26.37 31.39 4.55
N TYR A 41 27.40 30.55 4.42
CA TYR A 41 28.51 30.78 3.50
C TYR A 41 28.05 30.82 2.03
N MET A 42 27.21 29.89 1.59
CA MET A 42 26.77 29.85 0.19
C MET A 42 25.87 31.02 -0.18
N LEU A 43 25.02 31.48 0.74
CA LEU A 43 24.21 32.70 0.55
C LEU A 43 25.08 33.96 0.51
N TYR A 44 26.08 34.05 1.42
CA TYR A 44 27.08 35.11 1.39
C TYR A 44 27.86 35.10 0.07
N TYR A 45 28.36 33.95 -0.37
CA TYR A 45 29.10 33.78 -1.61
C TYR A 45 28.27 34.21 -2.84
N SER A 46 26.98 33.84 -2.86
CA SER A 46 26.05 34.22 -3.92
C SER A 46 25.86 35.73 -4.04
N HIS A 47 25.84 36.44 -2.91
CA HIS A 47 25.78 37.90 -2.91
C HIS A 47 27.13 38.53 -3.25
N ALA A 48 28.18 38.17 -2.50
CA ALA A 48 29.47 38.87 -2.51
C ALA A 48 30.34 38.56 -3.73
N ASN A 49 30.28 37.32 -4.27
CA ASN A 49 31.17 36.89 -5.34
C ASN A 49 30.42 36.68 -6.67
N VAL A 50 29.20 36.14 -6.63
CA VAL A 50 28.39 35.94 -7.85
C VAL A 50 27.63 37.23 -8.23
N GLY A 51 27.41 38.15 -7.29
CA GLY A 51 26.75 39.42 -7.54
C GLY A 51 25.22 39.33 -7.65
N TYR A 52 24.59 38.32 -7.06
CA TYR A 52 23.13 38.23 -7.05
C TYR A 52 22.50 39.23 -6.08
N SER A 53 21.45 39.91 -6.54
CA SER A 53 20.68 40.81 -5.69
C SER A 53 19.97 40.06 -4.57
N LEU A 54 19.74 40.73 -3.44
CA LEU A 54 19.02 40.16 -2.30
C LEU A 54 17.64 39.60 -2.68
N LEU A 55 16.92 40.30 -3.56
CA LEU A 55 15.61 39.85 -4.04
C LEU A 55 15.71 38.51 -4.79
N ARG A 56 16.70 38.37 -5.68
CA ARG A 56 16.93 37.10 -6.40
C ARG A 56 17.29 35.98 -5.43
N ILE A 57 18.13 36.30 -4.43
CA ILE A 57 18.51 35.33 -3.40
C ILE A 57 17.28 34.86 -2.64
N LEU A 58 16.45 35.77 -2.14
CA LEU A 58 15.23 35.46 -1.41
C LEU A 58 14.27 34.60 -2.24
N LEU A 59 13.92 35.04 -3.45
CA LEU A 59 12.97 34.33 -4.31
C LEU A 59 13.47 32.91 -4.65
N THR A 60 14.74 32.77 -5.00
CA THR A 60 15.32 31.46 -5.33
C THR A 60 15.41 30.55 -4.11
N TYR A 61 15.82 31.10 -2.96
CA TYR A 61 15.91 30.37 -1.70
C TYR A 61 14.55 29.84 -1.23
N PHE A 62 13.53 30.70 -1.18
CA PHE A 62 12.18 30.30 -0.78
C PHE A 62 11.53 29.39 -1.84
N GLY A 63 11.81 29.61 -3.12
CA GLY A 63 11.39 28.70 -4.19
C GLY A 63 11.99 27.30 -4.05
N ALA A 64 13.28 27.20 -3.69
CA ALA A 64 13.94 25.92 -3.44
C ALA A 64 13.41 25.23 -2.17
N MET A 65 13.10 26.00 -1.12
CA MET A 65 12.48 25.47 0.09
C MET A 65 11.05 24.97 -0.17
N PHE A 66 10.29 25.65 -1.04
CA PHE A 66 9.01 25.13 -1.51
C PHE A 66 9.19 23.85 -2.35
N TYR A 67 10.18 23.82 -3.26
CA TYR A 67 10.51 22.64 -4.04
C TYR A 67 10.90 21.45 -3.17
N TRP A 68 11.60 21.67 -2.04
CA TRP A 68 11.88 20.61 -1.07
C TRP A 68 10.60 19.87 -0.64
N THR A 69 9.47 20.57 -0.44
CA THR A 69 8.22 19.90 -0.04
C THR A 69 7.73 18.90 -1.10
N LEU A 70 7.97 19.18 -2.39
CA LEU A 70 7.67 18.25 -3.48
C LEU A 70 8.67 17.10 -3.50
N PHE A 71 9.96 17.40 -3.35
CA PHE A 71 11.00 16.39 -3.27
C PHE A 71 10.77 15.42 -2.11
N GLU A 72 10.42 15.93 -0.93
CA GLU A 72 10.01 15.16 0.25
C GLU A 72 8.89 14.19 -0.13
N TYR A 73 7.81 14.67 -0.74
CA TYR A 73 6.68 13.84 -1.13
C TYR A 73 7.11 12.70 -2.07
N VAL A 74 7.87 13.03 -3.11
CA VAL A 74 8.34 12.06 -4.11
C VAL A 74 9.30 11.05 -3.49
N ALA A 75 10.28 11.52 -2.71
CA ALA A 75 11.26 10.66 -2.05
C ALA A 75 10.56 9.74 -1.04
N HIS A 76 9.66 10.27 -0.22
CA HIS A 76 8.93 9.48 0.76
C HIS A 76 8.08 8.39 0.07
N ARG A 77 7.32 8.76 -0.97
CA ARG A 77 6.45 7.83 -1.67
C ARG A 77 7.17 6.78 -2.50
N PHE A 78 8.20 7.16 -3.27
CA PHE A 78 8.78 6.27 -4.28
C PHE A 78 10.15 5.71 -3.89
N ILE A 79 10.92 6.40 -3.04
CA ILE A 79 12.25 5.95 -2.62
C ILE A 79 12.17 5.26 -1.26
N PHE A 80 11.57 5.91 -0.27
CA PHE A 80 11.51 5.40 1.11
C PHE A 80 10.49 4.27 1.26
N HIS A 81 9.42 4.28 0.46
CA HIS A 81 8.44 3.20 0.37
C HIS A 81 8.67 2.26 -0.82
N TRP A 82 9.88 2.24 -1.39
CA TRP A 82 10.22 1.32 -2.48
C TRP A 82 10.05 -0.14 -2.04
N VAL A 83 9.25 -0.90 -2.79
CA VAL A 83 9.07 -2.35 -2.59
C VAL A 83 9.90 -3.10 -3.63
N SER A 84 10.82 -3.96 -3.16
CA SER A 84 11.67 -4.79 -4.01
C SER A 84 11.88 -6.16 -3.35
N ASP A 85 12.00 -7.20 -4.16
CA ASP A 85 12.35 -8.56 -3.72
C ASP A 85 13.87 -8.74 -3.54
N GLN A 86 14.68 -7.81 -4.07
CA GLN A 86 16.12 -7.89 -3.98
C GLN A 86 16.60 -7.62 -2.54
N PRO A 87 17.32 -8.55 -1.88
CA PRO A 87 17.71 -8.40 -0.47
C PRO A 87 18.57 -7.16 -0.18
N SER A 88 19.43 -6.75 -1.11
CA SER A 88 20.27 -5.56 -0.98
C SER A 88 19.43 -4.28 -0.94
N VAL A 89 18.50 -4.12 -1.88
CA VAL A 89 17.58 -2.98 -1.95
C VAL A 89 16.70 -2.94 -0.71
N ARG A 90 16.16 -4.08 -0.28
CA ARG A 90 15.41 -4.19 0.98
C ARG A 90 16.20 -3.68 2.18
N ARG A 91 17.47 -4.06 2.30
CA ARG A 91 18.34 -3.59 3.39
C ARG A 91 18.57 -2.08 3.33
N VAL A 92 18.79 -1.52 2.14
CA VAL A 92 18.97 -0.07 1.96
C VAL A 92 17.70 0.69 2.35
N VAL A 93 16.54 0.31 1.79
CA VAL A 93 15.24 0.94 2.10
C VAL A 93 14.91 0.81 3.59
N TYR A 94 15.19 -0.34 4.19
CA TYR A 94 15.01 -0.54 5.63
C TYR A 94 15.91 0.39 6.46
N THR A 95 17.17 0.54 6.06
CA THR A 95 18.13 1.44 6.74
C THR A 95 17.72 2.90 6.60
N LEU A 96 17.21 3.31 5.44
CA LEU A 96 16.79 4.69 5.18
C LEU A 96 15.46 5.03 5.88
N HIS A 97 14.49 4.12 5.90
CA HIS A 97 13.14 4.44 6.35
C HIS A 97 12.37 3.28 6.99
N GLY A 98 12.58 2.02 6.58
CA GLY A 98 11.80 0.90 7.14
C GLY A 98 11.96 0.73 8.65
N ASN A 99 13.16 0.96 9.20
CA ASN A 99 13.39 0.93 10.65
C ASN A 99 12.54 1.96 11.41
N HIS A 100 12.24 3.10 10.79
CA HIS A 100 11.37 4.12 11.37
C HIS A 100 9.92 3.66 11.41
N HIS A 101 9.42 2.99 10.36
CA HIS A 101 8.07 2.41 10.38
C HIS A 101 7.93 1.27 11.40
N GLU A 102 8.99 0.50 11.63
CA GLU A 102 8.99 -0.55 12.65
C GLU A 102 9.07 0.05 14.07
N TYR A 103 9.92 1.06 14.30
CA TYR A 103 10.11 1.72 15.59
C TYR A 103 9.90 3.24 15.50
N PRO A 104 8.66 3.74 15.32
CA PRO A 104 8.39 5.15 15.06
C PRO A 104 8.76 6.08 16.23
N ARG A 105 8.88 5.53 17.44
CA ARG A 105 9.28 6.27 18.65
C ARG A 105 10.77 6.26 18.93
N ASP A 106 11.61 5.64 18.08
CA ASP A 106 13.06 5.73 18.17
C ASP A 106 13.55 7.13 17.75
N ARG A 107 13.64 8.04 18.72
CA ARG A 107 14.05 9.43 18.50
C ARG A 107 15.47 9.59 17.96
N GLN A 108 16.33 8.58 18.10
CA GLN A 108 17.71 8.64 17.63
C GLN A 108 17.82 8.41 16.12
N ARG A 109 16.74 7.98 15.44
CA ARG A 109 16.72 7.63 14.01
C ARG A 109 15.64 8.33 13.19
N LEU A 110 15.12 9.44 13.71
CA LEU A 110 14.15 10.27 12.99
C LEU A 110 14.86 11.20 11.99
N PHE A 111 16.04 11.70 12.34
CA PHE A 111 16.89 12.46 11.43
C PHE A 111 17.85 11.53 10.68
N MET A 112 18.05 11.84 9.39
CA MET A 112 19.07 11.17 8.59
C MET A 112 20.46 11.37 9.21
N PRO A 113 21.25 10.30 9.40
CA PRO A 113 22.56 10.44 10.03
C PRO A 113 23.59 11.25 9.25
N PRO A 114 24.59 11.84 9.93
CA PRO A 114 25.50 12.80 9.30
C PRO A 114 26.20 12.25 8.06
N VAL A 115 26.74 11.02 8.15
CA VAL A 115 27.48 10.40 7.03
C VAL A 115 26.60 10.22 5.78
N PRO A 116 25.46 9.50 5.80
CA PRO A 116 24.60 9.39 4.63
C PRO A 116 24.03 10.75 4.21
N SER A 117 23.75 11.65 5.15
CA SER A 117 23.25 13.00 4.86
C SER A 117 24.24 13.81 4.02
N VAL A 118 25.53 13.83 4.38
CA VAL A 118 26.58 14.55 3.64
C VAL A 118 26.83 13.95 2.25
N ILE A 119 26.82 12.62 2.13
CA ILE A 119 26.99 11.93 0.85
C ILE A 119 25.85 12.32 -0.10
N ILE A 120 24.60 12.18 0.35
CA ILE A 120 23.42 12.49 -0.46
C ILE A 120 23.38 13.99 -0.80
N SER A 121 23.66 14.86 0.16
CA SER A 121 23.60 16.31 -0.07
C SER A 121 24.69 16.78 -1.02
N SER A 122 25.88 16.18 -0.98
CA SER A 122 26.98 16.46 -1.91
C SER A 122 26.63 16.03 -3.34
N VAL A 123 26.04 14.84 -3.51
CA VAL A 123 25.54 14.38 -4.83
C VAL A 123 24.45 15.31 -5.35
N LEU A 124 23.48 15.69 -4.52
CA LEU A 124 22.41 16.63 -4.91
C LEU A 124 22.96 18.01 -5.26
N PHE A 125 23.93 18.53 -4.51
CA PHE A 125 24.60 19.78 -4.84
C PHE A 125 25.29 19.71 -6.21
N CYS A 126 26.04 18.64 -6.49
CA CYS A 126 26.66 18.43 -7.79
C CYS A 126 25.63 18.40 -8.93
N ILE A 127 24.51 17.69 -8.74
CA ILE A 127 23.42 17.66 -9.73
C ILE A 127 22.84 19.06 -9.96
N PHE A 128 22.53 19.80 -8.89
CA PHE A 128 22.03 21.16 -9.03
C PHE A 128 23.07 22.05 -9.71
N TYR A 129 24.34 21.99 -9.32
CA TYR A 129 25.39 22.77 -9.96
C TYR A 129 25.52 22.45 -11.45
N LEU A 130 25.42 21.18 -11.85
CA LEU A 130 25.44 20.80 -13.27
C LEU A 130 24.26 21.40 -14.05
N LEU A 131 23.05 21.37 -13.47
CA LEU A 131 21.82 21.82 -14.13
C LEU A 131 21.65 23.34 -14.16
N MET A 132 22.01 24.04 -13.08
CA MET A 132 21.70 25.48 -12.90
C MET A 132 22.92 26.35 -12.61
N LYS A 133 24.14 25.78 -12.64
CA LYS A 133 25.42 26.48 -12.44
C LYS A 133 25.43 27.28 -11.14
N ASN A 134 25.80 28.56 -11.20
CA ASN A 134 25.94 29.41 -10.02
C ASN A 134 24.63 29.60 -9.23
N ASN A 135 23.45 29.36 -9.84
CA ASN A 135 22.19 29.37 -9.09
C ASN A 135 22.12 28.28 -8.01
N ALA A 136 22.89 27.21 -8.13
CA ALA A 136 22.96 26.15 -7.13
C ALA A 136 23.43 26.67 -5.77
N PHE A 137 24.26 27.73 -5.73
CA PHE A 137 24.72 28.35 -4.49
C PHE A 137 23.61 29.08 -3.73
N VAL A 138 22.46 29.35 -4.34
CA VAL A 138 21.27 29.88 -3.65
C VAL A 138 20.20 28.81 -3.49
N PHE A 139 19.98 28.01 -4.54
CA PHE A 139 18.96 26.97 -4.54
C PHE A 139 19.26 25.88 -3.50
N PHE A 140 20.50 25.39 -3.44
CA PHE A 140 20.86 24.32 -2.51
C PHE A 140 20.69 24.72 -1.03
N PRO A 141 21.12 25.92 -0.57
CA PRO A 141 20.80 26.38 0.77
C PRO A 141 19.30 26.42 1.10
N GLY A 142 18.46 26.86 0.17
CA GLY A 142 17.00 26.85 0.36
C GLY A 142 16.43 25.44 0.42
N PHE A 143 16.91 24.55 -0.44
CA PHE A 143 16.54 23.14 -0.46
C PHE A 143 16.92 22.42 0.85
N VAL A 144 18.17 22.59 1.32
CA VAL A 144 18.65 22.02 2.59
C VAL A 144 17.92 22.61 3.79
N SER A 145 17.55 23.89 3.75
CA SER A 145 16.73 24.50 4.80
C SER A 145 15.34 23.89 4.85
N GLY A 146 14.74 23.57 3.70
CA GLY A 146 13.53 22.75 3.62
C GLY A 146 13.69 21.39 4.29
N TYR A 147 14.81 20.70 4.03
CA TYR A 147 15.16 19.44 4.71
C TYR A 147 15.25 19.57 6.22
N LEU A 148 15.91 20.61 6.74
CA LEU A 148 16.02 20.85 8.17
C LEU A 148 14.65 21.08 8.82
N LEU A 149 13.77 21.84 8.17
CA LEU A 149 12.40 22.06 8.62
C LEU A 149 11.58 20.77 8.59
N TYR A 150 11.67 19.98 7.52
CA TYR A 150 11.05 18.67 7.41
C TYR A 150 11.50 17.74 8.54
N GLY A 151 12.80 17.58 8.75
CA GLY A 151 13.33 16.70 9.80
C GLY A 151 12.87 17.13 11.18
N SER A 152 12.81 18.45 11.42
CA SER A 152 12.32 19.02 12.68
C SER A 152 10.83 18.74 12.89
N MET A 153 10.01 18.92 11.85
CA MET A 153 8.58 18.61 11.88
C MET A 153 8.36 17.11 12.10
N HIS A 154 9.11 16.26 11.40
CA HIS A 154 9.03 14.81 11.52
C HIS A 154 9.40 14.33 12.92
N TYR A 155 10.51 14.84 13.48
CA TYR A 155 10.89 14.60 14.85
C TYR A 155 9.80 15.03 15.82
N ALA A 156 9.25 16.23 15.60
CA ALA A 156 8.20 16.78 16.44
C ALA A 156 6.93 15.92 16.46
N ILE A 157 6.50 15.43 15.29
CA ILE A 157 5.30 14.59 15.16
C ILE A 157 5.39 13.32 16.01
N HIS A 158 6.59 12.75 16.14
CA HIS A 158 6.81 11.52 16.91
C HIS A 158 7.25 11.76 18.35
N ALA A 159 7.80 12.93 18.66
CA ALA A 159 8.30 13.25 19.99
C ALA A 159 7.21 13.79 20.93
N TRP A 160 6.28 14.61 20.42
CA TRP A 160 5.34 15.37 21.25
C TRP A 160 3.98 15.61 20.59
N ALA A 161 3.00 16.01 21.40
CA ALA A 161 1.69 16.44 20.95
C ALA A 161 1.80 17.68 20.04
N PRO A 162 0.86 17.91 19.10
CA PRO A 162 0.90 19.08 18.24
C PRO A 162 0.88 20.36 19.09
N PRO A 163 1.85 21.28 18.92
CA PRO A 163 1.93 22.48 19.75
C PRO A 163 0.76 23.44 19.49
N PHE A 164 0.12 23.32 18.32
CA PHE A 164 -1.02 24.14 17.92
C PHE A 164 -2.16 23.29 17.36
N LYS A 165 -3.41 23.73 17.59
CA LYS A 165 -4.61 23.01 17.13
C LYS A 165 -4.65 22.81 15.61
N TRP A 166 -4.19 23.80 14.83
CA TRP A 166 -4.18 23.76 13.37
C TRP A 166 -3.16 22.76 12.79
N LEU A 167 -2.16 22.33 13.57
CA LEU A 167 -1.20 21.29 13.20
C LEU A 167 -1.71 19.87 13.46
N LYS A 168 -2.77 19.71 14.25
CA LYS A 168 -3.34 18.39 14.60
C LYS A 168 -3.68 17.53 13.38
N PRO A 169 -4.22 18.05 12.25
CA PRO A 169 -4.45 17.26 11.05
C PRO A 169 -3.16 16.71 10.43
N LEU A 170 -2.06 17.46 10.46
CA LEU A 170 -0.75 17.02 9.94
C LEU A 170 -0.18 15.90 10.79
N TRP A 171 -0.20 16.05 12.12
CA TRP A 171 0.19 14.98 13.07
C TRP A 171 -0.62 13.72 12.82
N ARG A 172 -1.95 13.88 12.72
CA ARG A 172 -2.86 12.76 12.47
C ARG A 172 -2.57 12.09 11.13
N ASN A 173 -2.33 12.85 10.06
CA ASN A 173 -2.04 12.31 8.73
C ASN A 173 -0.81 11.38 8.78
N HIS A 174 0.28 11.88 9.37
CA HIS A 174 1.52 11.09 9.48
C HIS A 174 1.38 9.91 10.46
N HIS A 175 0.66 10.07 11.58
CA HIS A 175 0.39 8.92 12.46
C HIS A 175 -0.45 7.84 11.74
N LEU A 176 -1.47 8.22 10.95
CA LEU A 176 -2.23 7.27 10.16
C LEU A 176 -1.37 6.57 9.09
N HIS A 177 -0.40 7.27 8.53
CA HIS A 177 0.60 6.67 7.63
C HIS A 177 1.38 5.54 8.33
N HIS A 178 1.82 5.76 9.57
CA HIS A 178 2.53 4.74 10.36
C HIS A 178 1.66 3.58 10.85
N TYR A 179 0.45 3.87 11.34
CA TYR A 179 -0.35 2.91 12.09
C TYR A 179 -1.55 2.33 11.33
N LYS A 180 -1.93 2.91 10.19
CA LYS A 180 -3.14 2.52 9.45
C LYS A 180 -2.86 2.11 8.00
N ASN A 181 -2.19 2.94 7.22
CA ASN A 181 -1.88 2.62 5.83
C ASN A 181 -0.64 3.37 5.34
N ASP A 182 0.46 2.66 5.14
CA ASP A 182 1.72 3.20 4.63
C ASP A 182 1.66 3.59 3.14
N ASP A 183 0.57 3.26 2.44
CA ASP A 183 0.33 3.68 1.04
C ASP A 183 -0.33 5.08 0.90
N LEU A 184 -0.58 5.78 2.01
CA LEU A 184 -1.22 7.12 2.07
C LEU A 184 -0.50 8.04 3.07
N GLY A 185 -0.66 9.35 2.94
CA GLY A 185 -0.18 10.35 3.90
C GLY A 185 1.34 10.55 3.87
N PHE A 186 1.91 10.76 2.68
CA PHE A 186 3.35 10.90 2.48
C PHE A 186 3.88 12.29 2.86
N GLY A 187 3.03 13.30 2.96
CA GLY A 187 3.41 14.64 3.37
C GLY A 187 3.62 14.74 4.88
N VAL A 188 4.84 15.07 5.30
CA VAL A 188 5.24 15.22 6.71
C VAL A 188 5.39 16.69 7.10
N SER A 189 5.99 17.52 6.23
CA SER A 189 6.07 18.97 6.44
C SER A 189 4.74 19.67 6.18
N SER A 190 4.00 19.18 5.18
CA SER A 190 2.66 19.65 4.81
C SER A 190 1.88 18.56 4.09
N THR A 191 0.56 18.65 4.12
CA THR A 191 -0.33 17.77 3.36
C THR A 191 -0.62 18.30 1.94
N LEU A 192 0.14 19.28 1.43
CA LEU A 192 -0.14 19.91 0.14
C LEU A 192 -0.12 18.89 -0.99
N TRP A 193 0.98 18.15 -1.11
CA TRP A 193 1.16 17.17 -2.19
C TRP A 193 0.30 15.93 -2.02
N ASP A 194 -0.03 15.54 -0.78
CA ASP A 194 -1.06 14.52 -0.56
C ASP A 194 -2.43 14.93 -1.10
N ARG A 195 -2.79 16.23 -1.05
CA ARG A 195 -4.03 16.71 -1.68
C ARG A 195 -3.90 16.73 -3.20
N VAL A 196 -2.80 17.26 -3.73
CA VAL A 196 -2.53 17.36 -5.18
C VAL A 196 -2.55 15.97 -5.83
N PHE A 197 -1.84 15.00 -5.24
CA PHE A 197 -1.71 13.64 -5.77
C PHE A 197 -2.70 12.64 -5.15
N ARG A 198 -3.67 13.13 -4.36
CA ARG A 198 -4.79 12.37 -3.79
C ARG A 198 -4.37 11.16 -2.95
N THR A 199 -3.35 11.35 -2.12
CA THR A 199 -2.87 10.36 -1.15
C THR A 199 -3.20 10.74 0.30
N MET A 200 -4.08 11.73 0.53
CA MET A 200 -4.57 12.09 1.86
C MET A 200 -5.40 10.98 2.52
N PHE A 201 -5.32 10.90 3.85
CA PHE A 201 -6.32 10.20 4.65
C PHE A 201 -7.59 11.05 4.75
N THR A 202 -8.52 10.86 3.82
CA THR A 202 -9.75 11.66 3.77
C THR A 202 -10.73 11.26 4.89
N LEU A 203 -11.08 12.20 5.77
CA LEU A 203 -12.38 12.22 6.44
C LEU A 203 -13.37 12.84 5.42
N CYS A 204 -14.39 12.11 4.96
CA CYS A 204 -15.50 12.54 4.10
C CYS A 204 -15.44 13.97 3.50
N LEU A 205 -15.12 14.10 2.21
CA LEU A 205 -16.04 14.57 1.16
C LEU A 205 -15.37 14.56 -0.23
N MET A 206 -16.20 14.32 -1.24
CA MET A 206 -15.94 14.51 -2.66
C MET A 206 -15.56 15.96 -2.98
N LEU A 207 -14.61 16.18 -3.90
CA LEU A 207 -14.85 16.87 -5.18
C LEU A 207 -13.52 17.20 -5.89
N SER A 208 -13.57 16.91 -7.18
CA SER A 208 -12.97 17.61 -8.32
C SER A 208 -11.45 17.61 -8.57
N LEU A 209 -11.20 17.59 -9.89
CA LEU A 209 -10.00 17.99 -10.63
C LEU A 209 -8.93 16.92 -10.90
N SER A 210 -9.20 16.24 -12.02
CA SER A 210 -8.32 16.13 -13.19
C SER A 210 -7.00 15.36 -13.05
N ALA A 211 -7.04 14.11 -13.50
CA ALA A 211 -6.15 13.64 -14.55
C ALA A 211 -6.84 12.49 -15.27
N ALA A 212 -7.59 12.82 -16.33
CA ALA A 212 -7.63 11.97 -17.50
C ALA A 212 -6.18 11.86 -18.01
N GLY A 213 -5.76 10.65 -18.35
CA GLY A 213 -4.40 10.38 -18.84
C GLY A 213 -3.61 9.56 -17.85
N TYR A 214 -3.91 8.26 -17.79
CA TYR A 214 -2.97 7.13 -17.75
C TYR A 214 -3.83 5.88 -17.90
N ALA A 215 -4.55 5.78 -19.03
CA ALA A 215 -4.95 4.48 -19.53
C ALA A 215 -3.67 3.83 -20.05
N HIS A 216 -2.99 3.08 -19.20
CA HIS A 216 -1.95 2.17 -19.67
C HIS A 216 -2.69 1.07 -20.45
N GLN A 217 -2.61 1.16 -21.77
CA GLN A 217 -3.09 0.13 -22.69
C GLN A 217 -2.32 -1.17 -22.35
N GLN A 218 -3.05 -2.17 -21.86
CA GLN A 218 -2.51 -3.41 -21.31
C GLN A 218 -2.92 -4.56 -22.24
N ALA A 219 -1.98 -5.44 -22.58
CA ALA A 219 -2.23 -6.58 -23.44
C ALA A 219 -3.31 -7.50 -22.86
N GLU A 220 -4.32 -7.83 -23.66
CA GLU A 220 -5.39 -8.78 -23.31
C GLU A 220 -4.82 -10.21 -23.21
N GLY A 221 -5.34 -11.02 -22.28
CA GLY A 221 -5.08 -12.46 -22.21
C GLY A 221 -4.04 -12.96 -21.18
N GLU A 222 -3.03 -12.16 -20.82
CA GLU A 222 -1.96 -12.60 -19.90
C GLU A 222 -2.21 -12.24 -18.43
N TYR A 223 -1.86 -13.17 -17.52
CA TYR A 223 -1.94 -12.94 -16.08
C TYR A 223 -0.76 -12.10 -15.57
N ARG A 224 -1.06 -10.97 -14.95
CA ARG A 224 -0.10 -10.15 -14.22
C ARG A 224 -0.15 -10.45 -12.73
N LEU A 225 1.01 -10.62 -12.09
CA LEU A 225 1.09 -10.71 -10.63
C LEU A 225 0.73 -9.36 -9.99
N VAL A 226 -0.26 -9.37 -9.10
CA VAL A 226 -0.79 -8.19 -8.40
C VAL A 226 -0.24 -8.09 -6.99
N LYS A 227 -0.19 -9.22 -6.28
CA LYS A 227 0.24 -9.29 -4.88
C LYS A 227 0.76 -10.69 -4.59
N ARG A 228 1.83 -10.80 -3.81
CA ARG A 228 2.39 -12.08 -3.38
C ARG A 228 2.90 -11.99 -1.95
N ASP A 229 2.67 -13.03 -1.18
CA ASP A 229 3.43 -13.31 0.05
C ASP A 229 4.07 -14.71 -0.03
N LYS A 230 4.57 -15.23 1.09
CA LYS A 230 5.20 -16.57 1.13
C LYS A 230 4.24 -17.71 0.78
N SER A 231 2.94 -17.49 0.90
CA SER A 231 1.91 -18.54 0.90
C SER A 231 0.92 -18.42 -0.27
N ILE A 232 0.64 -17.21 -0.75
CA ILE A 232 -0.37 -16.93 -1.79
C ILE A 232 0.17 -15.98 -2.85
N SER A 233 -0.15 -16.28 -4.11
CA SER A 233 0.08 -15.41 -5.26
C SER A 233 -1.25 -15.00 -5.89
N LEU A 234 -1.50 -13.70 -5.99
CA LEU A 234 -2.68 -13.11 -6.61
C LEU A 234 -2.32 -12.51 -7.97
N TYR A 235 -3.03 -12.92 -9.00
CA TYR A 235 -2.87 -12.48 -10.39
C TYR A 235 -4.18 -11.86 -10.89
N GLU A 236 -4.07 -11.05 -11.94
CA GLU A 236 -5.22 -10.54 -12.68
C GLU A 236 -4.95 -10.57 -14.19
N ARG A 237 -6.02 -10.73 -14.98
CA ARG A 237 -5.98 -10.52 -16.43
C ARG A 237 -7.28 -9.89 -16.91
N TRP A 238 -7.22 -9.31 -18.11
CA TRP A 238 -8.40 -8.87 -18.85
C TRP A 238 -8.80 -9.96 -19.84
N ILE A 239 -10.09 -10.31 -19.83
CA ILE A 239 -10.69 -11.25 -20.78
C ILE A 239 -11.88 -10.58 -21.46
N THR A 240 -12.03 -10.81 -22.77
CA THR A 240 -13.17 -10.31 -23.53
C THR A 240 -14.31 -11.31 -23.42
N ALA A 241 -15.36 -10.94 -22.70
CA ALA A 241 -16.45 -11.85 -22.37
C ALA A 241 -17.61 -11.71 -23.37
N GLY A 242 -17.49 -12.29 -24.57
CA GLY A 242 -18.60 -12.57 -25.52
C GLY A 242 -19.37 -11.38 -26.12
N ASN A 243 -19.50 -10.27 -25.40
CA ASN A 243 -20.25 -9.06 -25.74
C ASN A 243 -19.34 -7.85 -25.45
N GLU A 244 -18.24 -7.68 -26.19
CA GLU A 244 -17.37 -6.48 -26.30
C GLU A 244 -16.83 -5.80 -25.02
N GLU A 245 -17.26 -6.18 -23.81
CA GLU A 245 -16.76 -5.64 -22.55
C GLU A 245 -15.66 -6.55 -21.99
N SER A 246 -14.45 -5.99 -21.85
CA SER A 246 -13.36 -6.66 -21.16
C SER A 246 -13.69 -6.76 -19.65
N VAL A 247 -13.91 -7.98 -19.18
CA VAL A 247 -14.11 -8.30 -17.76
C VAL A 247 -12.78 -8.64 -17.13
N ARG A 248 -12.57 -8.22 -15.87
CA ARG A 248 -11.39 -8.61 -15.11
C ARG A 248 -11.59 -10.00 -14.51
N GLU A 249 -10.63 -10.88 -14.73
CA GLU A 249 -10.50 -12.12 -14.00
C GLU A 249 -9.41 -11.98 -12.93
N ILE A 250 -9.72 -12.42 -11.72
CA ILE A 250 -8.78 -12.51 -10.61
C ILE A 250 -8.46 -13.98 -10.39
N LYS A 251 -7.18 -14.29 -10.19
CA LYS A 251 -6.68 -15.63 -9.89
C LYS A 251 -5.85 -15.63 -8.61
N ALA A 252 -6.13 -16.51 -7.67
CA ALA A 252 -5.29 -16.77 -6.51
C ALA A 252 -4.72 -18.19 -6.57
N VAL A 253 -3.42 -18.34 -6.28
CA VAL A 253 -2.73 -19.64 -6.30
C VAL A 253 -1.99 -19.82 -4.99
N PHE A 254 -2.20 -20.96 -4.33
CA PHE A 254 -1.51 -21.34 -3.10
C PHE A 254 -1.47 -22.86 -2.90
N THR A 255 -0.59 -23.31 -2.02
CA THR A 255 -0.44 -24.73 -1.66
C THR A 255 -0.89 -24.95 -0.22
N VAL A 256 -1.57 -26.07 0.02
CA VAL A 256 -2.01 -26.54 1.35
C VAL A 256 -1.77 -28.03 1.52
N ARG A 257 -1.61 -28.49 2.77
CA ARG A 257 -1.73 -29.91 3.12
C ARG A 257 -3.19 -30.22 3.46
N SER A 258 -3.96 -30.66 2.47
CA SER A 258 -5.42 -30.88 2.61
C SER A 258 -5.91 -31.82 1.52
N ASP A 259 -7.19 -32.20 1.59
CA ASP A 259 -7.93 -32.94 0.58
C ASP A 259 -9.14 -32.13 0.05
N VAL A 260 -9.71 -32.56 -1.07
CA VAL A 260 -10.89 -31.96 -1.70
C VAL A 260 -12.12 -32.00 -0.78
N PRO A 261 -12.43 -33.10 -0.08
CA PRO A 261 -13.52 -33.10 0.91
C PRO A 261 -13.38 -32.03 1.99
N ALA A 262 -12.18 -31.72 2.48
CA ALA A 262 -11.93 -30.68 3.47
C ALA A 262 -12.19 -29.28 2.91
N VAL A 263 -11.80 -29.03 1.65
CA VAL A 263 -12.14 -27.79 0.93
C VAL A 263 -13.66 -27.66 0.80
N ALA A 264 -14.36 -28.71 0.37
CA ALA A 264 -15.82 -28.71 0.25
C ALA A 264 -16.52 -28.48 1.61
N ARG A 265 -16.03 -29.13 2.68
CA ARG A 265 -16.51 -28.90 4.05
C ARG A 265 -16.33 -27.45 4.50
N LEU A 266 -15.18 -26.83 4.21
CA LEU A 266 -14.95 -25.43 4.59
C LEU A 266 -15.82 -24.44 3.80
N LEU A 267 -16.11 -24.75 2.53
CA LEU A 267 -17.03 -23.96 1.69
C LEU A 267 -18.50 -24.15 2.05
N THR A 268 -18.86 -25.20 2.78
CA THR A 268 -20.24 -25.48 3.22
C THR A 268 -20.48 -25.16 4.70
N ASP A 269 -19.41 -24.86 5.45
CA ASP A 269 -19.47 -24.46 6.85
C ASP A 269 -19.88 -22.99 6.98
N GLN A 270 -21.13 -22.76 7.41
CA GLN A 270 -21.71 -21.42 7.54
C GLN A 270 -20.98 -20.56 8.59
N GLN A 271 -20.49 -21.17 9.68
CA GLN A 271 -19.81 -20.42 10.74
C GLN A 271 -18.42 -20.00 10.28
N GLN A 272 -17.67 -20.93 9.69
CA GLN A 272 -16.34 -20.62 9.14
C GLN A 272 -16.43 -19.71 7.93
N GLY A 273 -17.50 -19.80 7.13
CA GLY A 273 -17.78 -18.92 6.00
C GLY A 273 -17.71 -17.43 6.34
N VAL A 274 -18.20 -17.04 7.52
CA VAL A 274 -18.10 -15.65 8.00
C VAL A 274 -16.68 -15.29 8.45
N VAL A 275 -15.92 -16.27 8.94
CA VAL A 275 -14.54 -16.08 9.44
C VAL A 275 -13.55 -15.94 8.30
N TRP A 276 -13.59 -16.85 7.32
CA TRP A 276 -12.58 -16.89 6.26
C TRP A 276 -12.86 -15.90 5.13
N ASN A 277 -14.13 -15.52 4.92
CA ASN A 277 -14.47 -14.57 3.88
C ASN A 277 -14.43 -13.13 4.40
N ALA A 278 -13.40 -12.39 4.00
CA ALA A 278 -13.17 -11.04 4.46
C ALA A 278 -14.39 -10.15 4.15
N ARG A 279 -14.82 -9.40 5.17
CA ARG A 279 -16.01 -8.54 5.15
C ARG A 279 -17.34 -9.27 5.00
N ALA A 280 -17.39 -10.60 5.12
CA ALA A 280 -18.66 -11.29 5.22
C ALA A 280 -19.36 -10.93 6.54
N LYS A 281 -20.60 -10.46 6.42
CA LYS A 281 -21.53 -10.22 7.54
C LYS A 281 -22.48 -11.42 7.73
N SER A 282 -22.78 -12.12 6.65
CA SER A 282 -23.59 -13.34 6.64
C SER A 282 -23.05 -14.31 5.60
N TYR A 283 -23.06 -15.59 5.94
CA TYR A 283 -22.72 -16.70 5.06
C TYR A 283 -23.74 -17.81 5.29
N GLN A 284 -24.60 -18.06 4.31
CA GLN A 284 -25.65 -19.08 4.40
C GLN A 284 -25.49 -20.09 3.28
N VAL A 285 -25.69 -21.37 3.62
CA VAL A 285 -25.53 -22.49 2.69
C VAL A 285 -26.84 -23.26 2.64
N LEU A 286 -27.33 -23.48 1.43
CA LEU A 286 -28.51 -24.30 1.16
C LEU A 286 -28.09 -25.49 0.31
N PRO A 287 -28.21 -26.73 0.81
CA PRO A 287 -28.02 -27.91 -0.04
C PRO A 287 -29.06 -27.92 -1.16
N VAL A 288 -28.65 -28.32 -2.36
CA VAL A 288 -29.55 -28.54 -3.50
C VAL A 288 -29.69 -30.04 -3.75
N ASP A 289 -28.57 -30.71 -3.99
CA ASP A 289 -28.43 -32.16 -4.14
C ASP A 289 -26.95 -32.57 -3.98
N ASP A 290 -26.63 -33.83 -4.24
CA ASP A 290 -25.28 -34.37 -4.08
C ASP A 290 -24.25 -33.59 -4.92
N GLY A 291 -23.32 -32.94 -4.21
CA GLY A 291 -22.27 -32.13 -4.82
C GLY A 291 -22.73 -30.75 -5.28
N ARG A 292 -23.98 -30.33 -5.06
CA ARG A 292 -24.45 -28.97 -5.38
C ARG A 292 -25.09 -28.27 -4.19
N TRP A 293 -24.71 -27.01 -4.00
CA TRP A 293 -25.28 -26.16 -2.96
C TRP A 293 -25.33 -24.71 -3.42
N ILE A 294 -26.23 -23.95 -2.82
CA ILE A 294 -26.31 -22.50 -3.00
C ILE A 294 -25.66 -21.85 -1.79
N THR A 295 -24.75 -20.92 -2.05
CA THR A 295 -24.18 -20.05 -1.01
C THR A 295 -24.68 -18.64 -1.19
N TYR A 296 -25.27 -18.08 -0.13
CA TYR A 296 -25.61 -16.67 -0.04
C TYR A 296 -24.63 -15.95 0.86
N LEU A 297 -24.05 -14.86 0.36
CA LEU A 297 -23.12 -14.02 1.08
C LEU A 297 -23.63 -12.59 1.12
N LYS A 298 -23.58 -11.97 2.30
CA LYS A 298 -23.78 -10.53 2.46
C LYS A 298 -22.50 -9.92 3.03
N TYR A 299 -22.00 -8.88 2.37
CA TYR A 299 -20.76 -8.20 2.72
C TYR A 299 -21.03 -6.83 3.33
N ASN A 300 -20.18 -6.43 4.29
CA ASN A 300 -20.10 -5.06 4.81
C ASN A 300 -18.92 -4.31 4.18
N ILE A 301 -18.96 -4.10 2.87
CA ILE A 301 -17.84 -3.48 2.16
C ILE A 301 -17.82 -1.98 2.50
N PRO A 302 -16.64 -1.43 2.86
CA PRO A 302 -16.51 0.00 3.06
C PRO A 302 -16.97 0.81 1.85
N TRP A 303 -17.36 2.06 2.08
CA TRP A 303 -17.61 3.04 1.02
C TRP A 303 -16.47 2.99 -0.04
N PRO A 304 -16.77 3.03 -1.36
CA PRO A 304 -18.03 3.46 -1.99
C PRO A 304 -19.03 2.34 -2.35
N PHE A 305 -18.79 1.08 -1.98
CA PHE A 305 -19.65 -0.04 -2.43
C PHE A 305 -20.99 -0.12 -1.70
N GLY A 306 -21.03 0.22 -0.42
CA GLY A 306 -22.18 -0.08 0.45
C GLY A 306 -22.29 -1.58 0.74
N ASP A 307 -23.32 -1.99 1.47
CA ASP A 307 -23.60 -3.41 1.69
C ASP A 307 -23.91 -4.07 0.34
N GLN A 308 -23.21 -5.16 0.04
CA GLN A 308 -23.40 -5.93 -1.18
C GLN A 308 -23.78 -7.35 -0.83
N ASP A 309 -24.53 -8.03 -1.69
CA ASP A 309 -24.80 -9.45 -1.54
C ASP A 309 -24.56 -10.22 -2.84
N CYS A 310 -24.33 -11.52 -2.73
CA CYS A 310 -24.30 -12.43 -3.86
C CYS A 310 -24.93 -13.77 -3.50
N CYS A 311 -25.51 -14.42 -4.51
CA CYS A 311 -26.09 -15.74 -4.41
C CYS A 311 -25.44 -16.59 -5.51
N LEU A 312 -24.77 -17.67 -5.11
CA LEU A 312 -23.91 -18.47 -5.98
C LEU A 312 -24.30 -19.94 -5.91
N LEU A 313 -24.48 -20.59 -7.06
CA LEU A 313 -24.65 -22.04 -7.16
C LEU A 313 -23.27 -22.68 -7.33
N PHE A 314 -22.90 -23.54 -6.39
CA PHE A 314 -21.66 -24.31 -6.40
C PHE A 314 -21.90 -25.72 -6.93
N ARG A 315 -20.91 -26.28 -7.64
CA ARG A 315 -20.90 -27.66 -8.13
C ARG A 315 -19.53 -28.29 -7.89
N LEU A 316 -19.51 -29.39 -7.15
CA LEU A 316 -18.32 -30.20 -6.89
C LEU A 316 -18.19 -31.29 -7.96
N ASN A 317 -17.04 -31.34 -8.61
CA ASN A 317 -16.63 -32.41 -9.51
C ASN A 317 -15.29 -32.98 -9.02
N MET A 318 -15.34 -34.09 -8.28
CA MET A 318 -14.15 -34.76 -7.76
C MET A 318 -13.61 -35.78 -8.76
N ARG A 319 -12.30 -35.73 -9.02
CA ARG A 319 -11.59 -36.79 -9.75
C ARG A 319 -11.05 -37.84 -8.78
N ASN A 320 -10.47 -37.39 -7.67
CA ASN A 320 -10.03 -38.21 -6.54
C ASN A 320 -10.02 -37.36 -5.25
N GLU A 321 -9.52 -37.90 -4.14
CA GLU A 321 -9.49 -37.19 -2.85
C GLU A 321 -8.63 -35.92 -2.84
N HIS A 322 -7.62 -35.79 -3.71
CA HIS A 322 -6.67 -34.68 -3.73
C HIS A 322 -6.73 -33.83 -5.01
N SER A 323 -7.59 -34.20 -5.96
CA SER A 323 -7.76 -33.54 -7.26
C SER A 323 -9.23 -33.42 -7.64
N GLY A 324 -9.66 -32.22 -8.02
CA GLY A 324 -11.04 -31.95 -8.39
C GLY A 324 -11.28 -30.47 -8.69
N GLU A 325 -12.52 -30.15 -9.03
CA GLU A 325 -12.96 -28.79 -9.29
C GLU A 325 -14.23 -28.47 -8.50
N ILE A 326 -14.28 -27.29 -7.88
CA ILE A 326 -15.53 -26.72 -7.36
C ILE A 326 -15.82 -25.45 -8.16
N SER A 327 -16.76 -25.53 -9.09
CA SER A 327 -17.20 -24.37 -9.89
C SER A 327 -18.34 -23.63 -9.18
N PHE A 328 -18.46 -22.33 -9.44
CA PHE A 328 -19.57 -21.53 -8.94
C PHE A 328 -20.00 -20.44 -9.92
N GLU A 329 -21.29 -20.12 -9.92
CA GLU A 329 -21.86 -19.05 -10.74
C GLU A 329 -23.03 -18.34 -10.06
N SER A 330 -23.30 -17.10 -10.44
CA SER A 330 -24.46 -16.32 -9.97
C SER A 330 -25.77 -17.07 -10.24
N THR A 331 -26.59 -17.19 -9.21
CA THR A 331 -27.92 -17.81 -9.30
C THR A 331 -28.97 -16.97 -8.58
N GLN A 332 -30.24 -17.31 -8.78
CA GLN A 332 -31.37 -16.73 -8.05
C GLN A 332 -31.98 -17.80 -7.14
N ASN A 333 -32.45 -17.40 -5.96
CA ASN A 333 -33.14 -18.29 -5.04
C ASN A 333 -34.18 -17.50 -4.22
N ASN A 334 -35.39 -18.05 -4.10
CA ASN A 334 -36.51 -17.38 -3.42
C ASN A 334 -36.25 -17.11 -1.94
N ARG A 335 -35.35 -17.87 -1.28
CA ARG A 335 -34.94 -17.62 0.11
C ARG A 335 -34.02 -16.40 0.25
N PHE A 336 -33.41 -15.94 -0.84
CA PHE A 336 -32.48 -14.82 -0.88
C PHE A 336 -32.87 -13.78 -1.96
N PRO A 337 -34.08 -13.20 -1.85
CA PRO A 337 -34.56 -12.23 -2.82
C PRO A 337 -33.66 -11.00 -2.86
N VAL A 338 -33.66 -10.30 -4.00
CA VAL A 338 -32.95 -9.02 -4.11
C VAL A 338 -33.69 -7.99 -3.24
N SER A 339 -33.00 -7.46 -2.22
CA SER A 339 -33.51 -6.38 -1.37
C SER A 339 -33.02 -5.02 -1.89
N GLY A 340 -33.84 -3.98 -1.75
CA GLY A 340 -33.46 -2.61 -2.13
C GLY A 340 -32.34 -2.01 -1.27
N ASP A 341 -32.09 -2.57 -0.09
CA ASP A 341 -31.10 -2.04 0.88
C ASP A 341 -29.66 -2.51 0.60
N VAL A 342 -29.46 -3.42 -0.35
CA VAL A 342 -28.16 -4.00 -0.70
C VAL A 342 -27.97 -4.08 -2.21
N THR A 343 -26.74 -3.89 -2.68
CA THR A 343 -26.44 -4.06 -4.12
C THR A 343 -26.11 -5.51 -4.43
N ARG A 344 -26.96 -6.19 -5.20
CA ARG A 344 -26.71 -7.56 -5.69
C ARG A 344 -25.59 -7.59 -6.71
N ILE A 345 -24.55 -8.36 -6.40
CA ILE A 345 -23.46 -8.69 -7.32
C ILE A 345 -23.96 -9.76 -8.30
N THR A 346 -23.84 -9.47 -9.60
CA THR A 346 -24.30 -10.33 -10.69
C THR A 346 -23.15 -10.76 -11.61
N GLY A 347 -23.41 -11.72 -12.50
CA GLY A 347 -22.43 -12.23 -13.46
C GLY A 347 -21.16 -12.78 -12.81
N THR A 348 -21.26 -13.20 -11.55
CA THR A 348 -20.14 -13.85 -10.87
C THR A 348 -20.01 -15.27 -11.40
N ARG A 349 -18.82 -15.65 -11.84
CA ARG A 349 -18.49 -17.04 -12.17
C ARG A 349 -17.03 -17.30 -11.87
N GLY A 350 -16.73 -18.52 -11.47
CA GLY A 350 -15.39 -18.88 -11.06
C GLY A 350 -15.28 -20.34 -10.69
N LYS A 351 -14.08 -20.72 -10.25
CA LYS A 351 -13.82 -22.08 -9.78
C LYS A 351 -12.65 -22.15 -8.83
N TRP A 352 -12.67 -23.19 -8.02
CA TRP A 352 -11.54 -23.71 -7.26
C TRP A 352 -11.06 -24.95 -7.99
N LEU A 353 -9.84 -24.88 -8.53
CA LEU A 353 -9.16 -26.04 -9.11
C LEU A 353 -8.18 -26.57 -8.08
N MET A 354 -8.27 -27.86 -7.80
CA MET A 354 -7.44 -28.57 -6.84
C MET A 354 -6.62 -29.61 -7.57
N GLU A 355 -5.30 -29.52 -7.44
CA GLU A 355 -4.34 -30.39 -8.13
C GLU A 355 -3.34 -30.99 -7.14
N GLU A 356 -3.21 -32.32 -7.17
CA GLU A 356 -2.30 -33.04 -6.30
C GLU A 356 -0.83 -32.73 -6.64
N LEU A 357 -0.02 -32.44 -5.61
CA LEU A 357 1.43 -32.23 -5.70
C LEU A 357 2.24 -33.38 -5.07
N GLY A 358 1.57 -34.38 -4.49
CA GLY A 358 2.18 -35.46 -3.72
C GLY A 358 2.42 -35.11 -2.25
N ASN A 359 2.72 -36.11 -1.42
CA ASN A 359 2.96 -35.97 0.03
C ASN A 359 1.83 -35.23 0.79
N ASN A 360 0.57 -35.53 0.45
CA ASN A 360 -0.64 -34.86 0.95
C ASN A 360 -0.69 -33.34 0.69
N HIS A 361 0.12 -32.82 -0.22
CA HIS A 361 0.04 -31.42 -0.65
C HIS A 361 -0.80 -31.31 -1.91
N MET A 362 -1.58 -30.23 -1.98
CA MET A 362 -2.37 -29.86 -3.16
C MET A 362 -2.15 -28.38 -3.49
N GLN A 363 -2.10 -28.06 -4.77
CA GLN A 363 -2.23 -26.69 -5.24
C GLN A 363 -3.70 -26.36 -5.39
N ILE A 364 -4.10 -25.19 -4.88
CA ILE A 364 -5.41 -24.62 -5.09
C ILE A 364 -5.26 -23.39 -5.98
N THR A 365 -5.93 -23.42 -7.13
CA THR A 365 -6.07 -22.28 -8.05
C THR A 365 -7.51 -21.80 -8.03
N TYR A 366 -7.75 -20.66 -7.41
CA TYR A 366 -9.05 -19.98 -7.41
C TYR A 366 -9.12 -18.97 -8.55
N THR A 367 -10.18 -18.99 -9.36
CA THR A 367 -10.47 -17.95 -10.35
C THR A 367 -11.87 -17.38 -10.15
N ILE A 368 -12.01 -16.07 -10.38
CA ILE A 368 -13.31 -15.39 -10.32
C ILE A 368 -13.38 -14.24 -11.33
N THR A 369 -14.55 -14.12 -11.95
CA THR A 369 -15.00 -12.97 -12.74
C THR A 369 -16.34 -12.52 -12.19
N THR A 370 -16.64 -11.23 -12.31
CA THR A 370 -17.87 -10.62 -11.79
C THR A 370 -18.26 -9.44 -12.69
N ASN A 371 -19.56 -9.23 -12.91
CA ASN A 371 -20.02 -8.04 -13.64
C ASN A 371 -19.70 -6.78 -12.84
N ARG A 372 -19.13 -5.80 -13.51
CA ARG A 372 -18.71 -4.56 -12.86
C ARG A 372 -19.92 -3.68 -12.57
N SER A 373 -19.94 -3.07 -11.38
CA SER A 373 -20.79 -1.89 -11.15
C SER A 373 -20.19 -0.69 -11.89
N ALA A 374 -20.88 -0.21 -12.94
CA ALA A 374 -20.46 0.97 -13.70
C ALA A 374 -20.40 2.26 -12.84
N ARG A 375 -21.06 2.27 -11.68
CA ARG A 375 -21.17 3.42 -10.77
C ARG A 375 -19.87 3.73 -10.01
N ILE A 376 -18.99 2.75 -9.82
CA ILE A 376 -17.77 2.90 -9.02
C ILE A 376 -16.53 2.89 -9.94
N PRO A 377 -15.68 3.94 -9.91
CA PRO A 377 -14.44 3.97 -10.68
C PRO A 377 -13.47 2.84 -10.31
N ARG A 378 -12.81 2.25 -11.31
CA ARG A 378 -11.90 1.10 -11.15
C ARG A 378 -10.78 1.37 -10.13
N TRP A 379 -10.13 2.52 -10.23
CA TRP A 379 -9.04 2.88 -9.31
C TRP A 379 -9.47 2.95 -7.83
N VAL A 380 -10.78 3.08 -7.54
CA VAL A 380 -11.33 2.97 -6.19
C VAL A 380 -11.68 1.53 -5.84
N SER A 381 -12.37 0.82 -6.74
CA SER A 381 -12.81 -0.56 -6.48
C SER A 381 -11.66 -1.55 -6.39
N ASP A 382 -10.62 -1.35 -7.18
CA ASP A 382 -9.61 -2.37 -7.44
C ASP A 382 -8.71 -2.65 -6.24
N PRO A 383 -8.16 -1.65 -5.53
CA PRO A 383 -7.39 -1.90 -4.32
C PRO A 383 -8.22 -2.60 -3.23
N ILE A 384 -9.50 -2.23 -3.11
CA ILE A 384 -10.42 -2.83 -2.12
C ILE A 384 -10.67 -4.30 -2.46
N VAL A 385 -11.03 -4.60 -3.71
CA VAL A 385 -11.28 -5.97 -4.17
C VAL A 385 -10.03 -6.83 -4.06
N ARG A 386 -8.86 -6.30 -4.45
CA ARG A 386 -7.57 -7.02 -4.35
C ARG A 386 -7.20 -7.34 -2.91
N ASN A 387 -7.34 -6.38 -2.00
CA ASN A 387 -7.03 -6.60 -0.58
C ASN A 387 -8.03 -7.56 0.06
N ASN A 388 -9.32 -7.41 -0.22
CA ASN A 388 -10.35 -8.32 0.29
C ASN A 388 -10.10 -9.76 -0.18
N MET A 389 -9.82 -9.94 -1.48
CA MET A 389 -9.52 -11.26 -2.03
C MET A 389 -8.27 -11.86 -1.40
N PHE A 390 -7.21 -11.06 -1.21
CA PHE A 390 -5.98 -11.55 -0.61
C PHE A 390 -6.19 -12.00 0.84
N GLU A 391 -6.92 -11.21 1.65
CA GLU A 391 -7.28 -11.53 3.03
C GLU A 391 -8.16 -12.79 3.12
N THR A 392 -9.17 -12.90 2.25
CA THR A 392 -10.04 -14.07 2.13
C THR A 392 -9.23 -15.33 1.84
N MET A 393 -8.37 -15.31 0.83
CA MET A 393 -7.56 -16.49 0.46
C MET A 393 -6.55 -16.85 1.54
N SER A 394 -5.95 -15.86 2.20
CA SER A 394 -5.00 -16.06 3.32
C SER A 394 -5.65 -16.77 4.50
N THR A 395 -6.84 -16.31 4.89
CA THR A 395 -7.57 -16.90 6.00
C THR A 395 -8.10 -18.30 5.65
N PHE A 396 -8.63 -18.48 4.44
CA PHE A 396 -9.08 -19.79 3.95
C PHE A 396 -7.94 -20.82 3.97
N ARG A 397 -6.78 -20.45 3.41
CA ARG A 397 -5.56 -21.28 3.42
C ARG A 397 -5.16 -21.64 4.86
N SER A 398 -5.13 -20.65 5.76
CA SER A 398 -4.72 -20.90 7.15
C SER A 398 -5.65 -21.84 7.90
N ILE A 399 -6.94 -21.88 7.57
CA ILE A 399 -7.90 -22.78 8.24
C ILE A 399 -7.72 -24.21 7.74
N LEU A 400 -7.47 -24.39 6.44
CA LEU A 400 -7.18 -25.72 5.88
C LEU A 400 -5.91 -26.35 6.48
N GLU A 401 -4.86 -25.56 6.69
CA GLU A 401 -3.57 -26.05 7.24
C GLU A 401 -3.57 -26.30 8.75
N LYS A 402 -4.59 -25.84 9.48
CA LYS A 402 -4.72 -26.03 10.94
C LYS A 402 -5.46 -27.31 11.32
N ARG A 403 -5.97 -28.03 10.33
CA ARG A 403 -6.61 -29.35 10.48
C ARG A 403 -5.59 -30.43 10.16
#